data_AF-A0A8J7C8M8-F1
#
_entry.id   AF-A0A8J7C8M8-F1
#
_cell.length_a   1.000
_cell.length_b   1.000
_cell.length_c   1.000
_cell.angle_alpha   90.00
_cell.angle_beta   90.00
_cell.angle_gamma   90.00
#
_symmetry.space_group_name_H-M   'P 1'
#
loop_
_entity.id
_entity.type
_entity.pdbx_description
1 polymer ?
#
loop_
_entity_poly.entity_id
_entity_poly.type
_entity_poly.pdbx_seq_one_letter_code
_entity_poly.pdbx_strand_id
1 'polypeptide(L)'
;MANFSFLADNADYRSFAKDCIDAEESLQNSCDSCVKLVRTAVDAAIKWVYDKDKNLLAQRKKMPPAKKDNLFDLIANPSFEQMIGKGLTNKLHYCRKAGNEAIHNAKEFTVEEGVQCLRNLFDFVQWIDRRYGKNFKPRTFDPDDIPAKESTFKKVLKGVGMVGLGVLGTLAALAFTGKDKS
;
A
#
# COMPACT_ATOMS: atom_id res chain seq x y z
N MET A 1 0.23 -17.53 -2.09
CA MET A 1 1.16 -16.79 -2.98
C MET A 1 1.14 -15.37 -2.48
N ALA A 2 2.27 -14.66 -2.40
CA ALA A 2 2.27 -13.29 -1.85
C ALA A 2 1.29 -12.37 -2.61
N ASN A 3 0.64 -11.44 -1.90
CA ASN A 3 -0.48 -10.66 -2.43
C ASN A 3 -0.09 -9.85 -3.67
N PHE A 4 1.14 -9.31 -3.73
CA PHE A 4 1.58 -8.47 -4.85
C PHE A 4 2.40 -9.19 -5.94
N SER A 5 2.70 -10.48 -5.74
CA SER A 5 3.58 -11.25 -6.64
C SER A 5 3.12 -11.25 -8.11
N PHE A 6 1.81 -11.22 -8.36
CA PHE A 6 1.23 -11.21 -9.72
C PHE A 6 1.58 -9.96 -10.55
N LEU A 7 2.04 -8.87 -9.92
CA LEU A 7 2.43 -7.66 -10.64
C LEU A 7 3.74 -7.84 -11.41
N ALA A 8 4.62 -8.73 -10.95
CA ALA A 8 5.91 -8.97 -11.58
C ALA A 8 5.79 -9.52 -13.01
N ASP A 9 4.69 -10.24 -13.28
CA ASP A 9 4.43 -10.85 -14.59
C ASP A 9 3.97 -9.84 -15.65
N ASN A 10 3.55 -8.63 -15.24
CA ASN A 10 3.08 -7.61 -16.15
C ASN A 10 4.14 -6.51 -16.38
N ALA A 11 4.72 -6.50 -17.58
CA ALA A 11 5.73 -5.52 -17.96
C ALA A 11 5.25 -4.06 -17.86
N ASP A 12 3.94 -3.80 -18.01
CA ASP A 12 3.38 -2.46 -17.85
C ASP A 12 3.47 -1.97 -16.40
N TYR A 13 3.52 -2.85 -15.40
CA TYR A 13 3.49 -2.49 -13.98
C TYR A 13 4.87 -2.35 -13.34
N ARG A 14 5.95 -2.54 -14.11
CA ARG A 14 7.34 -2.52 -13.62
C ARG A 14 7.70 -1.29 -12.79
N SER A 15 7.10 -0.13 -13.07
CA SER A 15 7.43 1.12 -12.39
C SER A 15 6.91 1.21 -10.95
N PHE A 16 5.98 0.34 -10.53
CA PHE A 16 5.43 0.32 -9.17
C PHE A 16 5.38 -1.08 -8.55
N ALA A 17 5.46 -2.15 -9.37
CA ALA A 17 5.38 -3.53 -8.90
C ALA A 17 6.44 -3.86 -7.85
N LYS A 18 7.68 -3.40 -8.04
CA LYS A 18 8.77 -3.63 -7.09
C LYS A 18 8.45 -3.02 -5.72
N ASP A 19 8.00 -1.77 -5.69
CA ASP A 19 7.69 -1.08 -4.44
C ASP A 19 6.52 -1.76 -3.69
N CYS A 20 5.53 -2.29 -4.42
CA CYS A 20 4.45 -3.08 -3.81
C CYS A 20 4.96 -4.37 -3.15
N ILE A 21 5.83 -5.11 -3.84
CA ILE A 21 6.39 -6.38 -3.35
C ILE A 21 7.32 -6.11 -2.16
N ASP A 22 8.22 -5.14 -2.28
CA ASP A 22 9.13 -4.75 -1.20
C ASP A 22 8.34 -4.30 0.05
N ALA A 23 7.26 -3.52 -0.14
CA ALA A 23 6.41 -3.10 0.96
C ALA A 23 5.83 -4.29 1.73
N GLU A 24 5.27 -5.26 1.02
CA GLU A 24 4.71 -6.49 1.60
C GLU A 24 5.78 -7.31 2.34
N GLU A 25 6.94 -7.52 1.71
CA GLU A 25 8.03 -8.30 2.29
C GLU A 25 8.64 -7.65 3.54
N SER A 26 8.66 -6.32 3.60
CA SER A 26 9.28 -5.57 4.69
C SER A 26 8.50 -5.64 6.01
N LEU A 27 7.19 -5.94 5.98
CA LEU A 27 6.34 -5.93 7.18
C LEU A 27 6.85 -6.89 8.26
N GLN A 28 7.38 -8.05 7.88
CA GLN A 28 7.93 -9.02 8.83
C GLN A 28 9.17 -8.50 9.58
N ASN A 29 9.85 -7.49 9.04
CA ASN A 29 11.07 -6.94 9.59
C ASN A 29 10.82 -5.61 10.33
N SER A 30 9.94 -4.76 9.79
CA SER A 30 9.62 -3.46 10.37
C SER A 30 8.30 -2.92 9.80
N CYS A 31 7.35 -2.62 10.69
CA CYS A 31 6.09 -1.97 10.34
C CYS A 31 6.32 -0.60 9.72
N ASP A 32 7.24 0.20 10.27
CA ASP A 32 7.55 1.54 9.77
C ASP A 32 8.12 1.50 8.35
N SER A 33 9.02 0.56 8.06
CA SER A 33 9.55 0.36 6.71
C SER A 33 8.45 -0.04 5.73
N CYS A 34 7.54 -0.94 6.13
CA CYS A 34 6.38 -1.32 5.33
C CYS A 34 5.51 -0.10 5.01
N VAL A 35 5.14 0.69 6.01
CA VAL A 35 4.28 1.87 5.83
C VAL A 35 4.96 2.94 4.95
N LYS A 36 6.27 3.14 5.09
CA LYS A 36 7.08 4.01 4.20
C LYS A 36 7.03 3.53 2.75
N LEU A 37 7.29 2.25 2.52
CA LEU A 37 7.29 1.65 1.19
C LEU A 37 5.90 1.63 0.57
N VAL A 38 4.83 1.41 1.36
CA VAL A 38 3.46 1.55 0.87
C VAL A 38 3.21 2.95 0.31
N ARG A 39 3.66 4.01 0.99
CA ARG A 39 3.53 5.38 0.48
C ARG A 39 4.29 5.56 -0.83
N THR A 40 5.50 5.03 -0.93
CA THR A 40 6.30 5.06 -2.18
C THR A 40 5.59 4.32 -3.31
N ALA A 41 5.05 3.13 -3.03
CA ALA A 41 4.30 2.34 -4.00
C ALA A 41 3.03 3.07 -4.48
N VAL A 42 2.29 3.72 -3.57
CA VAL A 42 1.13 4.55 -3.93
C VAL A 42 1.55 5.71 -4.84
N ASP A 43 2.64 6.40 -4.51
CA ASP A 43 3.14 7.50 -5.34
C ASP A 43 3.51 7.04 -6.76
N ALA A 44 4.28 5.94 -6.86
CA ALA A 44 4.66 5.36 -8.14
C ALA A 44 3.45 4.89 -8.95
N ALA A 45 2.49 4.21 -8.32
CA ALA A 45 1.28 3.70 -8.96
C ALA A 45 0.36 4.83 -9.44
N ILE A 46 0.19 5.91 -8.67
CA ILE A 46 -0.59 7.07 -9.09
C ILE A 46 0.07 7.75 -10.28
N LYS A 47 1.39 7.99 -10.23
CA LYS A 47 2.13 8.59 -11.35
C LYS A 47 1.98 7.75 -12.61
N TRP A 48 2.04 6.42 -12.49
CA TRP A 48 1.77 5.51 -13.61
C TRP A 48 0.35 5.68 -14.18
N VAL A 49 -0.68 5.79 -13.33
CA VAL A 49 -2.06 6.04 -13.79
C VAL A 49 -2.17 7.36 -14.53
N TYR A 50 -1.54 8.41 -14.00
CA TYR A 50 -1.47 9.72 -14.65
C TYR A 50 -0.78 9.67 -16.02
N ASP A 51 0.23 8.83 -16.17
CA ASP A 51 0.97 8.70 -17.43
C ASP A 51 0.22 7.83 -18.46
N LYS A 52 -0.60 6.88 -18.01
CA LYS A 52 -1.43 6.03 -18.87
C LYS A 52 -2.72 6.68 -19.32
N ASP A 53 -3.37 7.48 -18.48
CA ASP A 53 -4.60 8.19 -18.84
C ASP A 53 -4.31 9.52 -19.54
N LYS A 54 -4.77 9.66 -20.79
CA LYS A 54 -4.48 10.84 -21.63
C LYS A 54 -5.01 12.15 -21.02
N ASN A 55 -6.17 12.12 -20.37
CA ASN A 55 -6.79 13.31 -19.79
C ASN A 55 -6.04 13.74 -18.54
N LEU A 56 -5.73 12.79 -17.66
CA LEU A 56 -4.93 13.06 -16.46
C LEU A 56 -3.51 13.51 -16.81
N LEU A 57 -2.88 12.91 -17.82
CA LEU A 57 -1.57 13.35 -18.31
C LEU A 57 -1.60 14.81 -18.77
N ALA A 58 -2.60 15.17 -19.57
CA ALA A 58 -2.77 16.55 -20.03
C ALA A 58 -2.99 17.53 -18.87
N GLN A 59 -3.73 17.13 -17.84
CA GLN A 59 -3.90 17.94 -16.62
C GLN A 59 -2.59 18.05 -15.83
N ARG A 60 -1.88 16.95 -15.59
CA ARG A 60 -0.59 16.92 -14.86
C ARG A 60 0.47 17.77 -15.56
N LYS A 61 0.52 17.79 -16.89
CA LYS A 61 1.42 18.66 -17.67
C LYS A 61 1.14 20.16 -17.49
N LYS A 62 -0.10 20.54 -17.17
CA LYS A 62 -0.51 21.92 -16.91
C LYS A 62 -0.37 22.34 -15.45
N MET A 63 -0.13 21.39 -14.54
CA MET A 63 0.07 21.69 -13.12
C MET A 63 1.41 22.41 -12.90
N PRO A 64 1.49 23.30 -11.89
CA PRO A 64 2.77 23.86 -11.46
C PRO A 64 3.77 22.75 -11.07
N PRO A 65 5.09 22.97 -11.28
CA PRO A 65 6.12 21.97 -10.96
C PRO A 65 6.06 21.43 -9.52
N ALA A 66 5.73 22.28 -8.55
CA ALA A 66 5.62 21.88 -7.14
C ALA A 66 4.45 20.91 -6.87
N LYS A 67 3.42 20.90 -7.73
CA LYS A 67 2.21 20.09 -7.55
C LYS A 67 2.20 18.81 -8.36
N LYS A 68 2.76 18.84 -9.58
CA LYS A 68 2.70 17.72 -10.53
C LYS A 68 3.40 16.44 -10.03
N ASP A 69 4.28 16.56 -9.04
CA ASP A 69 5.00 15.45 -8.40
C ASP A 69 4.67 15.29 -6.91
N ASN A 70 3.77 16.13 -6.37
CA ASN A 70 3.32 16.05 -4.99
C ASN A 70 2.16 15.05 -4.87
N LEU A 71 2.38 14.01 -4.08
CA LEU A 71 1.40 12.94 -3.88
C LEU A 71 0.03 13.43 -3.38
N PHE A 72 0.00 14.43 -2.49
CA PHE A 72 -1.25 14.99 -1.99
C PHE A 72 -2.03 15.69 -3.12
N ASP A 73 -1.36 16.55 -3.90
CA ASP A 73 -1.99 17.29 -5.00
C ASP A 73 -2.52 16.34 -6.09
N LEU A 74 -1.82 15.24 -6.37
CA LEU A 74 -2.28 14.23 -7.33
C LEU A 74 -3.53 13.48 -6.82
N ILE A 75 -3.54 13.03 -5.56
CA ILE A 75 -4.71 12.35 -4.98
C ILE A 75 -5.92 13.29 -4.90
N ALA A 76 -5.69 14.57 -4.54
CA ALA A 76 -6.74 15.56 -4.37
C ALA A 76 -7.28 16.16 -5.69
N ASN A 77 -6.75 15.75 -6.84
CA ASN A 77 -7.26 16.20 -8.12
C ASN A 77 -8.70 15.71 -8.34
N PRO A 78 -9.67 16.60 -8.65
CA PRO A 78 -11.07 16.20 -8.79
C PRO A 78 -11.34 15.16 -9.90
N SER A 79 -10.62 15.24 -11.03
CA SER A 79 -10.78 14.27 -12.12
C SER A 79 -10.25 12.89 -11.72
N PHE A 80 -9.16 12.86 -10.96
CA PHE A 80 -8.62 11.61 -10.41
C PHE A 80 -9.58 11.01 -9.38
N GLU A 81 -10.06 11.79 -8.42
CA GLU A 81 -11.05 11.33 -7.42
C GLU A 81 -12.34 10.81 -8.08
N GLN A 82 -12.86 11.53 -9.08
CA GLN A 82 -14.05 11.09 -9.82
C GLN A 82 -13.82 9.74 -10.52
N MET A 83 -12.60 9.51 -11.03
CA MET A 83 -12.26 8.30 -11.76
C MET A 83 -12.09 7.07 -10.83
N ILE A 84 -11.46 7.23 -9.67
CA ILE A 84 -11.20 6.11 -8.75
C ILE A 84 -12.30 5.92 -7.70
N GLY A 85 -13.10 6.97 -7.47
CA GLY A 85 -14.14 7.03 -6.45
C GLY A 85 -13.60 7.38 -5.05
N LYS A 86 -14.42 8.14 -4.30
CA LYS A 86 -14.09 8.67 -2.96
C LYS A 86 -13.61 7.61 -1.96
N GLY A 87 -14.17 6.40 -2.01
CA GLY A 87 -13.77 5.30 -1.13
C GLY A 87 -12.29 4.93 -1.31
N LEU A 88 -11.82 4.85 -2.56
CA LEU A 88 -10.43 4.54 -2.86
C LEU A 88 -9.52 5.74 -2.61
N THR A 89 -9.97 6.96 -2.94
CA THR A 89 -9.26 8.20 -2.60
C THR A 89 -8.96 8.30 -1.10
N ASN A 90 -9.93 7.96 -0.24
CA ASN A 90 -9.74 7.95 1.21
C ASN A 90 -8.66 6.95 1.66
N LYS A 91 -8.63 5.76 1.06
CA LYS A 91 -7.60 4.74 1.32
C LYS A 91 -6.20 5.23 0.91
N LEU A 92 -6.09 5.90 -0.22
CA LEU A 92 -4.83 6.51 -0.67
C LEU A 92 -4.35 7.63 0.26
N HIS A 93 -5.28 8.48 0.73
CA HIS A 93 -4.96 9.48 1.74
C HIS A 93 -4.54 8.88 3.08
N TYR A 94 -5.12 7.76 3.49
CA TYR A 94 -4.68 7.01 4.67
C TYR A 94 -3.22 6.57 4.52
N CYS A 95 -2.87 5.87 3.45
CA CYS A 95 -1.50 5.43 3.17
C CYS A 95 -0.51 6.60 3.12
N ARG A 96 -0.89 7.70 2.45
CA ARG A 96 -0.07 8.92 2.40
C ARG A 96 0.20 9.50 3.79
N LYS A 97 -0.84 9.62 4.63
CA LYS A 97 -0.71 10.20 5.98
C LYS A 97 0.15 9.30 6.88
N ALA A 98 -0.14 8.00 6.91
CA ALA A 98 0.64 7.01 7.67
C ALA A 98 2.12 7.01 7.25
N GLY A 99 2.41 7.00 5.95
CA GLY A 99 3.79 7.10 5.45
C GLY A 99 4.48 8.40 5.82
N ASN A 100 3.78 9.55 5.80
CA ASN A 100 4.35 10.82 6.25
C ASN A 100 4.69 10.78 7.76
N GLU A 101 3.82 10.19 8.59
CA GLU A 101 4.06 10.02 10.03
C GLU A 101 5.27 9.12 10.30
N ALA A 102 5.40 8.01 9.56
CA ALA A 102 6.54 7.11 9.66
C ALA A 102 7.88 7.79 9.30
N ILE A 103 7.87 8.73 8.34
CA ILE A 103 9.09 9.43 7.90
C ILE A 103 9.44 10.59 8.84
N HIS A 104 8.47 11.40 9.25
CA HIS A 104 8.72 12.71 9.86
C HIS A 104 8.47 12.76 11.36
N ASN A 105 7.65 11.86 11.90
CA ASN A 105 7.17 11.96 13.29
C ASN A 105 7.65 10.81 14.18
N ALA A 106 8.49 9.90 13.67
CA ALA A 106 8.97 8.71 14.37
C ALA A 106 7.84 7.92 15.06
N LYS A 107 6.63 7.94 14.48
CA LYS A 107 5.51 7.15 14.97
C LYS A 107 5.82 5.68 14.75
N GLU A 108 5.72 4.87 15.81
CA GLU A 108 5.77 3.42 15.73
C GLU A 108 4.43 2.87 15.23
N PHE A 109 4.47 1.98 14.25
CA PHE A 109 3.28 1.34 13.68
C PHE A 109 3.10 -0.10 14.19
N THR A 110 1.85 -0.50 14.42
CA THR A 110 1.54 -1.91 14.73
C THR A 110 1.49 -2.76 13.46
N VAL A 111 1.49 -4.09 13.62
CA VAL A 111 1.34 -5.02 12.49
C VAL A 111 -0.02 -4.82 11.82
N GLU A 112 -1.08 -4.58 12.59
CA GLU A 112 -2.43 -4.30 12.10
C GLU A 112 -2.45 -3.05 11.22
N GLU A 113 -1.81 -1.95 11.65
CA GLU A 113 -1.73 -0.72 10.86
C GLU A 113 -0.91 -0.93 9.56
N GLY A 114 0.17 -1.70 9.63
CA GLY A 114 0.94 -2.11 8.45
C GLY A 114 0.12 -2.94 7.46
N VAL A 115 -0.60 -3.95 7.96
CA VAL A 115 -1.55 -4.75 7.15
C VAL A 115 -2.64 -3.87 6.56
N GLN A 116 -3.18 -2.91 7.30
CA GLN A 116 -4.20 -2.00 6.79
C GLN A 116 -3.66 -1.11 5.65
N CYS A 117 -2.42 -0.65 5.75
CA CYS A 117 -1.74 0.07 4.67
C CYS A 117 -1.58 -0.81 3.41
N LEU A 118 -1.16 -2.07 3.58
CA LEU A 118 -1.03 -3.03 2.48
C LEU A 118 -2.38 -3.35 1.83
N ARG A 119 -3.44 -3.55 2.62
CA ARG A 119 -4.82 -3.76 2.13
C ARG A 119 -5.28 -2.58 1.26
N ASN A 120 -5.06 -1.37 1.75
CA ASN A 120 -5.43 -0.15 1.02
C ASN A 120 -4.66 0.01 -0.30
N LEU A 121 -3.36 -0.30 -0.30
CA LEU A 121 -2.54 -0.36 -1.52
C LEU A 121 -3.04 -1.44 -2.49
N PHE A 122 -3.35 -2.63 -1.98
CA PHE A 122 -3.85 -3.75 -2.77
C PHE A 122 -5.16 -3.40 -3.48
N ASP A 123 -6.10 -2.76 -2.79
CA ASP A 123 -7.35 -2.30 -3.41
C ASP A 123 -7.11 -1.32 -4.56
N PHE A 124 -6.11 -0.45 -4.43
CA PHE A 124 -5.74 0.47 -5.51
C PHE A 124 -5.10 -0.24 -6.69
N VAL A 125 -4.19 -1.18 -6.41
CA VAL A 125 -3.58 -2.02 -7.44
C VAL A 125 -4.64 -2.86 -8.17
N GLN A 126 -5.62 -3.43 -7.46
CA GLN A 126 -6.73 -4.16 -8.05
C GLN A 126 -7.60 -3.27 -8.94
N TRP A 127 -7.83 -2.01 -8.54
CA TRP A 127 -8.49 -1.02 -9.38
C TRP A 127 -7.70 -0.74 -10.65
N ILE A 128 -6.36 -0.59 -10.55
CA ILE A 128 -5.47 -0.42 -11.71
C ILE A 128 -5.55 -1.62 -12.65
N ASP A 129 -5.38 -2.84 -12.14
CA ASP A 129 -5.40 -4.07 -12.94
C ASP A 129 -6.77 -4.28 -13.59
N ARG A 130 -7.86 -3.98 -12.88
CA ARG A 130 -9.22 -4.03 -13.45
C ARG A 130 -9.42 -3.03 -14.58
N ARG A 131 -8.84 -1.83 -14.46
CA ARG A 131 -9.06 -0.74 -15.42
C ARG A 131 -8.17 -0.84 -16.65
N TYR A 132 -6.92 -1.25 -16.47
CA TYR A 132 -5.88 -1.20 -17.51
C TYR A 132 -5.25 -2.56 -17.84
N GLY A 133 -5.48 -3.58 -17.01
CA GLY A 133 -4.95 -4.93 -17.22
C GLY A 133 -5.68 -5.65 -18.35
N LYS A 134 -4.92 -6.35 -19.20
CA LYS A 134 -5.49 -7.10 -20.33
C LYS A 134 -6.24 -8.37 -19.88
N ASN A 135 -5.78 -8.99 -18.79
CA ASN A 135 -6.26 -10.29 -18.29
C ASN A 135 -6.58 -10.20 -16.79
N PHE A 136 -7.35 -9.17 -16.41
CA PHE A 136 -7.71 -8.95 -15.01
C PHE A 136 -8.38 -10.21 -14.43
N LYS A 137 -7.90 -10.62 -13.25
CA LYS A 137 -8.54 -11.65 -12.44
C LYS A 137 -8.87 -11.04 -11.08
N PRO A 138 -10.13 -11.15 -10.60
CA PRO A 138 -10.46 -10.75 -9.24
C PRO A 138 -9.56 -11.49 -8.24
N ARG A 139 -9.01 -10.74 -7.28
CA ARG A 139 -8.17 -11.23 -6.18
C ARG A 139 -8.60 -10.49 -4.92
N THR A 140 -8.40 -11.13 -3.78
CA THR A 140 -8.70 -10.59 -2.46
C THR A 140 -7.42 -10.58 -1.64
N PHE A 141 -7.22 -9.52 -0.87
CA PHE A 141 -6.07 -9.45 0.03
C PHE A 141 -6.24 -10.42 1.19
N ASP A 142 -5.22 -11.24 1.44
CA ASP A 142 -5.16 -12.15 2.57
C ASP A 142 -3.89 -11.87 3.41
N PRO A 143 -4.02 -11.49 4.69
CA PRO A 143 -2.87 -11.35 5.58
C PRO A 143 -2.03 -12.61 5.72
N ASP A 144 -2.63 -13.79 5.57
CA ASP A 144 -1.93 -15.07 5.69
C ASP A 144 -0.99 -15.33 4.49
N ASP A 145 -1.19 -14.62 3.37
CA ASP A 145 -0.31 -14.65 2.20
C ASP A 145 0.90 -13.71 2.32
N ILE A 146 0.97 -12.87 3.36
CA ILE A 146 2.13 -11.99 3.60
C ILE A 146 3.37 -12.87 3.90
N PRO A 147 4.51 -12.65 3.23
CA PRO A 147 5.73 -13.42 3.48
C PRO A 147 6.19 -13.32 4.94
N ALA A 148 6.32 -14.48 5.58
CA ALA A 148 6.69 -14.60 6.98
C ALA A 148 7.71 -15.73 7.17
N LYS A 149 8.94 -15.38 7.57
CA LYS A 149 9.98 -16.36 7.93
C LYS A 149 9.74 -16.96 9.31
N GLU A 150 9.38 -16.12 10.27
CA GLU A 150 9.22 -16.50 11.68
C GLU A 150 7.81 -17.05 11.98
N SER A 151 7.76 -18.16 12.74
CA SER A 151 6.49 -18.79 13.14
C SER A 151 5.65 -17.90 14.05
N THR A 152 6.29 -17.08 14.90
CA THR A 152 5.60 -16.11 15.77
C THR A 152 4.89 -15.04 14.95
N PHE A 153 5.55 -14.50 13.92
CA PHE A 153 4.93 -13.49 13.05
C PHE A 153 3.73 -14.06 12.29
N LYS A 154 3.81 -15.33 11.82
CA LYS A 154 2.65 -16.02 11.23
C LYS A 154 1.45 -16.10 12.18
N LYS A 155 1.66 -16.31 13.49
CA LYS A 155 0.57 -16.32 14.47
C LYS A 155 -0.08 -14.95 14.62
N VAL A 156 0.72 -13.88 14.59
CA VAL A 156 0.22 -12.50 14.62
C VAL A 156 -0.65 -12.24 13.40
N LEU A 157 -0.17 -12.54 12.18
CA LEU A 157 -0.93 -12.36 10.94
C LEU A 157 -2.29 -13.07 10.95
N LYS A 158 -2.34 -14.31 11.44
CA LYS A 158 -3.61 -15.06 11.63
C LYS A 158 -4.57 -14.31 12.56
N GLY A 159 -4.05 -13.76 13.66
CA GLY A 159 -4.84 -12.92 14.57
C GLY A 159 -5.42 -11.70 13.86
N VAL A 160 -4.60 -10.98 13.08
CA VAL A 160 -5.06 -9.83 12.28
C VAL A 160 -6.12 -10.22 11.26
N GLY A 161 -5.97 -11.37 10.59
CA GLY A 161 -6.96 -11.94 9.67
C GLY A 161 -8.31 -12.20 10.35
N MET A 162 -8.30 -12.78 11.56
CA MET A 162 -9.50 -13.08 12.34
C MET A 162 -10.21 -11.82 12.84
N VAL A 163 -9.47 -10.81 13.32
CA VAL A 163 -10.05 -9.52 13.79
C VAL A 163 -10.73 -8.76 12.65
N GLY A 164 -10.20 -8.86 11.43
CA GLY A 164 -10.85 -8.31 10.23
C GLY A 164 -12.19 -8.98 9.85
N LEU A 165 -12.46 -10.18 10.39
CA LEU A 165 -13.70 -10.95 10.21
C LEU A 165 -14.66 -10.86 11.42
N GLY A 166 -14.20 -10.36 12.57
CA GLY A 166 -15.05 -10.13 13.74
C GLY A 166 -14.26 -9.77 15.00
N VAL A 167 -14.67 -8.66 15.64
CA VAL A 167 -14.35 -8.22 17.01
C VAL A 167 -12.93 -7.64 17.23
N LEU A 168 -12.91 -6.36 17.62
CA LEU A 168 -11.76 -5.61 18.13
C LEU A 168 -11.10 -6.32 19.32
N GLY A 169 -9.93 -6.91 19.10
CA GLY A 169 -9.08 -7.49 20.14
C GLY A 169 -7.61 -7.14 19.88
N THR A 170 -7.02 -6.37 20.79
CA THR A 170 -5.64 -5.88 20.80
C THR A 170 -4.63 -7.03 20.77
N LEU A 171 -3.84 -7.15 19.69
CA LEU A 171 -2.67 -8.05 19.65
C LEU A 171 -1.43 -7.38 19.02
N ALA A 172 -1.03 -6.23 19.56
CA ALA A 172 0.26 -5.62 19.24
C ALA A 172 1.09 -5.38 20.50
N ALA A 173 1.83 -6.40 20.95
CA ALA A 173 2.91 -6.21 21.94
C ALA A 173 4.04 -7.26 21.90
N LEU A 174 4.01 -8.28 21.04
CA LEU A 174 4.92 -9.43 21.16
C LEU A 174 5.92 -9.63 20.02
N ALA A 175 6.00 -8.71 19.04
CA ALA A 175 6.90 -8.90 17.89
C ALA A 175 8.26 -8.17 17.98
N PHE A 176 8.45 -7.18 18.88
CA PHE A 176 9.66 -6.33 18.83
C PHE A 176 10.50 -6.24 20.12
N THR A 177 10.18 -6.95 21.20
CA THR A 177 11.08 -7.00 22.38
C THR A 177 12.11 -8.12 22.24
N GLY A 178 13.03 -7.94 21.30
CA GLY A 178 14.01 -8.96 20.92
C GLY A 178 15.42 -8.43 20.69
N LYS A 179 15.91 -7.48 21.50
CA LYS A 179 17.35 -7.25 21.74
C LYS A 179 17.54 -6.14 22.76
N ASP A 180 17.90 -6.52 23.98
CA ASP A 180 19.07 -5.99 24.70
C ASP A 180 19.10 -6.58 26.11
N LYS A 181 19.90 -7.64 26.25
CA LYS A 181 20.56 -8.01 27.51
C LYS A 181 21.96 -8.44 27.16
N SER A 182 22.91 -7.51 27.28
CA SER A 182 24.31 -7.80 27.61
C SER A 182 24.55 -7.36 29.04
#